data_AF-A0A382IYE8-F1
#
_entry.id   AF-A0A382IYE8-F1
#
_cell.length_a   1.000
_cell.length_b   1.000
_cell.length_c   1.000
_cell.angle_alpha   90.00
_cell.angle_beta   90.00
_cell.angle_gamma   90.00
#
_symmetry.space_group_name_H-M   'P 1'
#
loop_
_entity.id
_entity.type
_entity.pdbx_description
1 polymer ?
#
loop_
_entity_poly.entity_id
_entity_poly.type
_entity_poly.pdbx_seq_one_letter_code
_entity_poly.pdbx_strand_id
1 'polypeptide(L)'
;MMTLLRPTVSLAFALGFIGFAVGTAPPEGHAQGPGRLNKVIEALENGRAAVATQEWRFVDMEHSPFSGQLVQTVLAEMDQDRGSDGRMRLTPLVRIPQDGDEDFKWAVKQVLDLGGFGVILPHVDTKEEAVRFVEAMRY
;
A
#
# COMPACT_ATOMS: atom_id res chain seq x y z
N MET A 1 -86.23 39.13 6.94
CA MET A 1 -86.25 37.69 7.29
C MET A 1 -85.03 37.04 6.66
N MET A 2 -84.19 36.41 7.49
CA MET A 2 -82.99 35.59 7.16
C MET A 2 -81.83 36.29 6.40
N THR A 3 -80.81 36.78 7.12
CA THR A 3 -79.50 36.11 7.41
C THR A 3 -78.70 35.69 6.19
N LEU A 4 -77.51 36.27 6.03
CA LEU A 4 -76.33 35.58 5.51
C LEU A 4 -75.06 36.27 6.03
N LEU A 5 -74.50 35.64 7.07
CA LEU A 5 -73.13 35.84 7.56
C LEU A 5 -72.17 35.61 6.37
N ARG A 6 -71.26 36.55 6.08
CA ARG A 6 -70.13 36.33 5.19
C ARG A 6 -68.84 36.31 6.00
N PRO A 7 -68.06 35.22 5.94
CA PRO A 7 -66.82 35.10 6.70
C PRO A 7 -65.71 35.98 6.10
N THR A 8 -64.95 36.63 6.98
CA THR A 8 -63.70 37.33 6.66
C THR A 8 -62.68 36.34 6.11
N VAL A 9 -62.37 36.45 4.82
CA VAL A 9 -61.25 35.72 4.20
C VAL A 9 -59.99 36.52 4.46
N SER A 10 -59.22 36.11 5.47
CA SER A 10 -57.84 36.57 5.67
C SER A 10 -56.96 35.95 4.59
N LEU A 11 -56.48 36.78 3.66
CA LEU A 11 -55.52 36.40 2.63
C LEU A 11 -54.13 36.33 3.25
N ALA A 12 -53.73 35.14 3.71
CA ALA A 12 -52.35 34.88 4.13
C ALA A 12 -51.47 34.75 2.88
N PHE A 13 -50.52 35.67 2.70
CA PHE A 13 -49.46 35.58 1.71
C PHE A 13 -48.52 34.42 2.07
N ALA A 14 -48.59 33.32 1.34
CA ALA A 14 -47.58 32.27 1.39
C ALA A 14 -46.42 32.68 0.46
N LEU A 15 -45.36 33.25 1.03
CA LEU A 15 -44.07 33.42 0.36
C LEU A 15 -43.44 32.04 0.15
N GLY A 16 -43.57 31.49 -1.06
CA GLY A 16 -42.85 30.30 -1.48
C GLY A 16 -41.36 30.61 -1.61
N PHE A 17 -40.55 30.12 -0.68
CA PHE A 17 -39.10 30.04 -0.85
C PHE A 17 -38.80 28.92 -1.86
N ILE A 18 -38.49 29.28 -3.10
CA ILE A 18 -37.83 28.36 -4.03
C ILE A 18 -36.37 28.29 -3.58
N GLY A 19 -36.05 27.26 -2.81
CA GLY A 19 -34.67 26.93 -2.47
C GLY A 19 -33.93 26.49 -3.72
N PHE A 20 -32.97 27.31 -4.16
CA PHE A 20 -32.00 26.91 -5.18
C PHE A 20 -31.05 25.90 -4.51
N ALA A 21 -31.32 24.60 -4.67
CA ALA A 21 -30.40 23.56 -4.24
C ALA A 21 -29.15 23.68 -5.12
N VAL A 22 -28.11 24.34 -4.59
CA VAL A 22 -26.75 24.22 -5.11
C VAL A 22 -26.37 22.76 -4.93
N GLY A 23 -26.52 21.97 -5.99
CA GLY A 23 -25.99 20.61 -6.03
C GLY A 23 -24.50 20.72 -5.77
N THR A 24 -24.05 20.24 -4.62
CA THR A 24 -22.63 19.97 -4.40
C THR A 24 -22.23 18.98 -5.49
N ALA A 25 -21.38 19.41 -6.42
CA ALA A 25 -20.77 18.49 -7.36
C ALA A 25 -20.20 17.31 -6.55
N PRO A 26 -20.40 16.05 -7.00
CA PRO A 26 -19.73 14.93 -6.36
C PRO A 26 -18.23 15.27 -6.28
N PRO A 27 -17.56 14.99 -5.16
CA PRO A 27 -16.14 15.26 -5.05
C PRO A 27 -15.45 14.62 -6.25
N GLU A 28 -14.70 15.42 -7.00
CA GLU A 28 -13.94 14.93 -8.14
C GLU A 28 -13.14 13.73 -7.65
N GLY A 29 -13.38 12.56 -8.25
CA GLY A 29 -12.65 11.35 -7.94
C GLY A 29 -11.21 11.55 -8.38
N HIS A 30 -10.37 12.06 -7.49
CA HIS A 30 -8.93 12.01 -7.69
C HIS A 30 -8.52 10.55 -7.58
N ALA A 31 -7.99 9.98 -8.67
CA ALA A 31 -7.21 8.76 -8.56
C ALA A 31 -6.14 9.02 -7.49
N GLN A 32 -6.10 8.21 -6.43
CA GLN A 32 -5.01 8.30 -5.48
C GLN A 32 -3.71 8.16 -6.29
N GLY A 33 -2.86 9.18 -6.25
CA GLY A 33 -1.52 9.06 -6.80
C GLY A 33 -0.90 7.78 -6.23
N PRO A 34 -0.22 6.96 -7.05
CA PRO A 34 0.09 5.59 -6.66
C PRO A 34 0.97 5.61 -5.42
N GLY A 35 0.38 5.32 -4.26
CA GLY A 35 1.14 5.10 -3.04
C GLY A 35 2.16 4.00 -3.30
N ARG A 36 3.39 4.15 -2.80
CA ARG A 36 4.45 3.15 -2.99
C ARG A 36 3.93 1.78 -2.56
N LEU A 37 3.97 0.77 -3.42
CA LEU A 37 3.57 -0.59 -3.02
C LEU A 37 4.43 -1.11 -1.85
N ASN A 38 5.72 -0.76 -1.87
CA ASN A 38 6.67 -1.05 -0.82
C ASN A 38 6.60 0.04 0.27
N LYS A 39 6.06 -0.32 1.44
CA LYS A 39 5.89 0.58 2.59
C LYS A 39 7.21 0.95 3.28
N VAL A 40 8.29 0.20 3.06
CA VAL A 40 9.64 0.57 3.49
C VAL A 40 10.10 1.80 2.72
N ILE A 41 9.96 1.78 1.39
CA ILE A 41 10.29 2.94 0.55
C ILE A 41 9.41 4.14 0.95
N GLU A 42 8.10 3.92 1.14
CA GLU A 42 7.20 4.97 1.60
C GLU A 42 7.64 5.60 2.93
N ALA A 43 8.01 4.80 3.93
CA ALA A 43 8.45 5.33 5.22
C ALA A 43 9.74 6.15 5.07
N LEU A 44 10.72 5.64 4.33
CA LEU A 44 12.01 6.31 4.11
C LEU A 44 11.85 7.61 3.32
N GLU A 45 11.03 7.65 2.27
CA GLU A 45 10.73 8.86 1.48
C GLU A 45 10.02 9.92 2.33
N ASN A 46 9.27 9.50 3.35
CA ASN A 46 8.63 10.39 4.33
C ASN A 46 9.54 10.75 5.51
N GLY A 47 10.83 10.41 5.46
CA GLY A 47 11.80 10.72 6.52
C GLY A 47 11.59 9.94 7.83
N ARG A 48 10.88 8.80 7.77
CA ARG A 48 10.66 7.91 8.91
C ARG A 48 11.49 6.64 8.78
N ALA A 49 11.85 6.05 9.92
CA ALA A 49 12.37 4.68 9.92
C ALA A 49 11.26 3.70 9.49
N ALA A 50 11.63 2.66 8.76
CA ALA A 50 10.78 1.52 8.48
C ALA A 50 11.02 0.44 9.54
N VAL A 51 10.05 0.22 10.41
CA VAL A 51 10.19 -0.68 11.55
C VAL A 51 9.65 -2.06 11.16
N ALA A 52 10.40 -3.11 11.50
CA ALA A 52 9.93 -4.47 11.32
C ALA A 52 8.61 -4.66 12.08
N THR A 53 7.67 -5.45 11.54
CA THR A 53 6.29 -5.63 12.05
C THR A 53 5.33 -4.44 11.89
N GLN A 54 5.83 -3.27 11.46
CA GLN A 54 4.98 -2.10 11.18
C GLN A 54 4.88 -1.82 9.67
N GLU A 55 6.03 -1.75 8.99
CA GLU A 55 6.07 -1.53 7.53
C GLU A 55 6.48 -2.79 6.74
N TRP A 56 7.20 -3.71 7.38
CA TRP A 56 7.78 -4.86 6.69
C TRP A 56 7.89 -6.12 7.56
N ARG A 57 7.97 -7.27 6.89
CA ARG A 57 8.20 -8.59 7.48
C ARG A 57 9.47 -9.19 6.90
N PHE A 58 10.28 -9.75 7.78
CA PHE A 58 11.47 -10.51 7.43
C PHE A 58 11.10 -11.94 7.01
N VAL A 59 11.57 -12.37 5.85
CA VAL A 59 11.43 -13.73 5.34
C VAL A 59 12.82 -14.32 5.20
N ASP A 60 13.20 -15.18 6.14
CA ASP A 60 14.58 -15.64 6.26
C ASP A 60 14.84 -16.96 5.53
N MET A 61 15.66 -16.93 4.48
CA MET A 61 16.15 -18.13 3.80
C MET A 61 17.65 -18.39 4.04
N GLU A 62 18.31 -17.67 4.95
CA GLU A 62 19.72 -17.92 5.32
C GLU A 62 19.82 -18.99 6.41
N HIS A 63 19.00 -18.88 7.46
CA HIS A 63 18.95 -19.88 8.54
C HIS A 63 17.78 -20.86 8.40
N SER A 64 17.04 -20.77 7.30
CA SER A 64 16.08 -21.79 6.88
C SER A 64 16.53 -22.37 5.54
N PRO A 65 16.17 -23.63 5.21
CA PRO A 65 16.45 -24.17 3.89
C PRO A 65 15.90 -23.25 2.80
N PHE A 66 16.76 -22.81 1.88
CA PHE A 66 16.31 -21.99 0.76
C PHE A 66 15.33 -22.78 -0.11
N SER A 67 14.11 -22.27 -0.17
CA SER A 67 13.03 -22.90 -0.90
C SER A 67 12.18 -21.81 -1.55
N GLY A 68 12.24 -21.75 -2.89
CA GLY A 68 11.36 -20.85 -3.64
C GLY A 68 9.88 -21.12 -3.37
N GLN A 69 9.50 -22.37 -3.10
CA GLN A 69 8.14 -22.71 -2.73
C GLN A 69 7.76 -22.18 -1.34
N LEU A 70 8.67 -22.20 -0.37
CA LEU A 70 8.44 -21.57 0.94
C LEU A 70 8.27 -20.06 0.79
N VAL A 71 9.12 -19.40 -0.01
CA VAL A 71 8.98 -17.97 -0.33
C VAL A 71 7.61 -17.70 -0.94
N GLN A 72 7.19 -18.44 -1.98
CA GLN A 72 5.87 -18.29 -2.59
C GLN A 72 4.73 -18.43 -1.58
N THR A 73 4.76 -19.47 -0.74
CA THR A 73 3.73 -19.70 0.28
C THR A 73 3.65 -18.53 1.26
N VAL A 74 4.79 -18.05 1.76
CA VAL A 74 4.83 -16.90 2.68
C VAL A 74 4.31 -15.63 2.00
N LEU A 75 4.70 -15.36 0.75
CA LEU A 75 4.18 -14.21 0.00
C LEU A 75 2.67 -14.30 -0.23
N ALA A 76 2.16 -15.49 -0.56
CA ALA A 76 0.73 -15.71 -0.76
C ALA A 76 -0.08 -15.54 0.55
N GLU A 77 0.45 -16.02 1.68
CA GLU A 77 -0.13 -15.79 3.01
C GLU A 77 -0.17 -14.30 3.36
N MET A 78 0.94 -13.59 3.14
CA MET A 78 1.01 -12.15 3.36
C MET A 78 0.04 -11.37 2.46
N ASP A 79 -0.21 -11.86 1.25
CA ASP A 79 -1.18 -11.26 0.32
C ASP A 79 -2.63 -11.33 0.80
N GLN A 80 -2.95 -12.26 1.71
CA GLN A 80 -4.28 -12.36 2.33
C GLN A 80 -4.51 -11.32 3.43
N ASP A 81 -3.46 -10.75 4.02
CA ASP A 81 -3.56 -9.64 4.98
C ASP A 81 -3.29 -8.31 4.29
N ARG A 82 -4.36 -7.66 3.86
CA ARG A 82 -4.32 -6.35 3.20
C ARG A 82 -4.84 -5.24 4.11
N GLY A 83 -4.27 -4.06 3.95
CA GLY A 83 -4.76 -2.83 4.56
C GLY A 83 -6.04 -2.32 3.89
N SER A 84 -6.64 -1.27 4.46
CA SER A 84 -7.77 -0.55 3.85
C SER A 84 -7.42 0.13 2.52
N ASP A 85 -6.13 0.34 2.27
CA ASP A 85 -5.57 0.84 1.01
C ASP A 85 -5.39 -0.26 -0.05
N GLY A 86 -5.78 -1.50 0.24
CA GLY A 86 -5.68 -2.63 -0.66
C GLY A 86 -4.25 -3.17 -0.86
N ARG A 87 -3.23 -2.59 -0.23
CA ARG A 87 -1.84 -3.10 -0.28
C ARG A 87 -1.64 -4.18 0.77
N MET A 88 -0.65 -5.07 0.59
CA MET A 88 -0.20 -5.96 1.66
C MET A 88 0.04 -5.14 2.94
N ARG A 89 -0.38 -5.67 4.09
CA ARG A 89 -0.22 -4.98 5.38
C ARG A 89 1.24 -4.64 5.63
N LEU A 90 2.13 -5.60 5.41
CA LEU A 90 3.57 -5.52 5.56
C LEU A 90 4.27 -5.82 4.24
N THR A 91 5.34 -5.10 3.96
CA THR A 91 6.23 -5.36 2.82
C THR A 91 7.07 -6.62 3.07
N PRO A 92 7.04 -7.62 2.18
CA PRO A 92 7.93 -8.79 2.31
C PRO A 92 9.36 -8.45 1.87
N LEU A 93 10.32 -8.58 2.78
CA LEU A 93 11.75 -8.53 2.46
C LEU A 93 12.36 -9.91 2.70
N VAL A 94 12.94 -10.50 1.66
CA VAL A 94 13.46 -11.87 1.69
C VAL A 94 14.97 -11.84 1.83
N ARG A 95 15.50 -12.45 2.89
CA ARG A 95 16.93 -12.72 3.04
C ARG A 95 17.30 -13.98 2.29
N ILE A 96 18.28 -13.89 1.39
CA ILE A 96 18.81 -15.05 0.65
C ILE A 96 19.96 -15.70 1.44
N PRO A 97 20.29 -16.98 1.17
CA PRO A 97 21.37 -17.68 1.88
C PRO A 97 22.76 -17.33 1.40
N GLN A 98 22.91 -16.68 0.23
CA GLN A 98 24.23 -16.33 -0.29
C GLN A 98 24.81 -15.12 0.42
N ASP A 99 26.12 -15.17 0.64
CA ASP A 99 26.87 -14.08 1.25
C ASP A 99 27.30 -13.03 0.22
N GLY A 100 27.76 -11.88 0.72
CA GLY A 100 28.23 -10.79 -0.11
C GLY A 100 29.29 -11.21 -1.11
N ASP A 101 30.23 -12.08 -0.72
CA ASP A 101 31.37 -12.52 -1.54
C ASP A 101 31.03 -13.65 -2.55
N GLU A 102 29.80 -14.16 -2.56
CA GLU A 102 29.35 -15.25 -3.43
C GLU A 102 28.66 -14.78 -4.74
N ASP A 103 28.30 -15.75 -5.60
CA ASP A 103 27.39 -15.51 -6.73
C ASP A 103 25.92 -15.61 -6.28
N PHE A 104 25.41 -14.48 -5.79
CA PHE A 104 24.02 -14.34 -5.35
C PHE A 104 23.05 -13.92 -6.45
N LYS A 105 23.52 -13.62 -7.67
CA LYS A 105 22.67 -12.96 -8.69
C LYS A 105 21.46 -13.81 -9.05
N TRP A 106 21.65 -15.12 -9.19
CA TRP A 106 20.55 -16.05 -9.50
C TRP A 106 19.49 -16.06 -8.39
N ALA A 107 19.90 -16.05 -7.11
CA ALA A 107 18.97 -16.08 -5.99
C ALA A 107 18.20 -14.77 -5.86
N VAL A 108 18.87 -13.64 -6.08
CA VAL A 108 18.22 -12.32 -6.20
C VAL A 108 17.14 -12.35 -7.29
N LYS A 109 17.45 -12.84 -8.49
CA LYS A 109 16.47 -12.91 -9.59
C LYS A 109 15.29 -13.81 -9.25
N GLN A 110 15.55 -14.99 -8.67
CA GLN A 110 14.47 -15.88 -8.23
C GLN A 110 13.55 -15.19 -7.21
N VAL A 111 14.08 -14.52 -6.19
CA VAL A 111 13.23 -13.81 -5.21
C VAL A 111 12.37 -12.72 -5.87
N LEU A 112 12.94 -11.95 -6.79
CA LEU A 112 12.21 -10.90 -7.52
C LEU A 112 11.13 -11.49 -8.43
N ASP A 113 11.42 -12.56 -9.16
CA ASP A 113 10.47 -13.24 -10.04
C ASP A 113 9.31 -13.87 -9.26
N LEU A 114 9.57 -14.31 -8.01
CA LEU A 114 8.54 -14.80 -7.09
C LEU A 114 7.63 -13.69 -6.52
N GLY A 115 7.96 -12.42 -6.74
CA GLY A 115 7.19 -11.28 -6.25
C GLY A 115 7.65 -10.75 -4.88
N GLY A 116 8.87 -11.04 -4.45
CA GLY A 116 9.47 -10.38 -3.29
C GLY A 116 9.64 -8.88 -3.53
N PHE A 117 9.28 -8.04 -2.55
CA PHE A 117 9.31 -6.57 -2.71
C PHE A 117 10.70 -5.99 -2.46
N GLY A 118 11.60 -6.79 -1.88
CA GLY A 118 13.00 -6.48 -1.71
C GLY A 118 13.79 -7.70 -1.24
N VAL A 119 15.10 -7.63 -1.41
CA VAL A 119 16.05 -8.67 -1.02
C VAL A 119 16.94 -8.14 0.09
N ILE A 120 17.32 -9.01 1.02
CA ILE A 120 18.34 -8.77 2.02
C ILE A 120 19.50 -9.72 1.70
N LEU A 121 20.68 -9.16 1.43
CA LEU A 121 21.91 -9.92 1.22
C LEU A 121 22.69 -9.91 2.54
N PRO A 122 22.92 -11.08 3.19
CA PRO A 122 23.75 -11.16 4.38
C PRO A 122 25.22 -10.92 4.05
N HIS A 123 26.00 -10.64 5.11
CA HIS A 123 27.47 -10.61 5.04
C HIS A 123 28.05 -9.75 3.89
N VAL A 124 27.52 -8.53 3.73
CA VAL A 124 28.08 -7.52 2.82
C VAL A 124 29.09 -6.68 3.58
N ASP A 125 30.37 -6.90 3.30
CA ASP A 125 31.49 -6.29 4.01
C ASP A 125 32.23 -5.27 3.15
N THR A 126 32.06 -5.30 1.82
CA THR A 126 32.72 -4.37 0.90
C THR A 126 31.77 -3.52 0.08
N LYS A 127 32.27 -2.37 -0.39
CA LYS A 127 31.53 -1.49 -1.31
C LYS A 127 31.22 -2.22 -2.62
N GLU A 128 32.16 -3.01 -3.10
CA GLU A 128 32.07 -3.73 -4.36
C GLU A 128 30.94 -4.77 -4.32
N GLU A 129 30.79 -5.48 -3.20
CA GLU A 129 29.67 -6.40 -2.96
C GLU A 129 28.33 -5.66 -2.95
N ALA A 130 28.25 -4.53 -2.23
CA ALA A 130 27.03 -3.71 -2.20
C ALA A 130 26.64 -3.18 -3.59
N VAL A 131 27.62 -2.77 -4.41
CA VAL A 131 27.38 -2.34 -5.80
C VAL A 131 26.87 -3.50 -6.65
N ARG A 132 27.53 -4.67 -6.61
CA ARG A 132 27.06 -5.87 -7.31
C ARG A 132 25.64 -6.25 -6.90
N PHE A 133 25.30 -6.08 -5.63
CA PHE A 133 23.96 -6.36 -5.13
C PHE A 133 22.92 -5.42 -5.72
N VAL A 134 23.17 -4.11 -5.74
CA VAL A 134 22.28 -3.13 -6.37
C VAL A 134 22.10 -3.42 -7.86
N GLU A 135 23.17 -3.77 -8.56
CA GLU A 135 23.11 -4.15 -9.98
C GLU A 135 22.28 -5.42 -10.21
N ALA A 136 22.40 -6.44 -9.36
CA ALA A 136 21.59 -7.65 -9.44
C ALA A 136 20.08 -7.38 -9.25
N MET A 137 19.70 -6.31 -8.55
CA MET A 137 18.32 -5.89 -8.32
C MET A 137 17.67 -5.15 -9.50
N ARG A 138 18.39 -4.98 -10.63
CA ARG A 138 17.91 -4.32 -11.85
C ARG A 138 18.06 -5.25 -13.06
N TYR A 139 17.16 -5.13 -14.04
CA TYR A 139 17.28 -5.86 -15.32
C TYR A 139 18.06 -5.01 -16.32
#